data_AF-B8HEL1-F1
#
_entry.id   AF-B8HEL1-F1
#
_cell.length_a   1.000
_cell.length_b   1.000
_cell.length_c   1.000
_cell.angle_alpha   90.00
_cell.angle_beta   90.00
_cell.angle_gamma   90.00
#
_symmetry.space_group_name_H-M   'P 1'
#
loop_
_entity.id
_entity.type
_entity.pdbx_description
1 polymer ?
#
loop_
_entity_poly.entity_id
_entity_poly.type
_entity_poly.pdbx_seq_one_letter_code
_entity_poly.pdbx_strand_id
1 'polypeptide(L)'
;MPEGTTYDDGTHQGADLEVAAWTAILDAMEAAADHAEALLGKPDHGHRGDWTPAGVPGPLPLQLQERALLLGDRQEDLVRRLEEARMSTQRQLNAVSSVPGVGEASAAVYLDITG
;
A
#
# COMPACT_ATOMS: atom_id res chain seq x y z
N MET A 1 -24.75 -52.31 21.68
CA MET A 1 -25.20 -51.03 21.12
C MET A 1 -24.11 -50.01 21.39
N PRO A 2 -23.28 -49.61 20.41
CA PRO A 2 -22.46 -48.41 20.55
C PRO A 2 -23.09 -47.27 19.74
N GLU A 3 -23.45 -46.18 20.42
CA GLU A 3 -23.79 -44.93 19.76
C GLU A 3 -22.48 -44.27 19.31
N GLY A 4 -22.28 -44.23 17.99
CA GLY A 4 -21.19 -43.48 17.38
C GLY A 4 -21.54 -42.01 17.42
N THR A 5 -21.03 -41.29 18.41
CA THR A 5 -20.96 -39.82 18.39
C THR A 5 -19.98 -39.43 17.28
N THR A 6 -20.45 -39.32 16.04
CA THR A 6 -19.78 -38.55 15.00
C THR A 6 -19.81 -37.09 15.45
N TYR A 7 -18.78 -36.73 16.18
CA TYR A 7 -18.55 -35.42 16.78
C TYR A 7 -18.29 -34.37 15.69
N ASP A 8 -18.67 -33.14 16.00
CA ASP A 8 -18.73 -31.88 15.24
C ASP A 8 -17.39 -31.37 14.66
N ASP A 9 -16.55 -32.24 14.13
CA ASP A 9 -15.17 -31.93 13.70
C ASP A 9 -15.11 -31.00 12.47
N GLY A 10 -16.07 -31.13 11.55
CA GLY A 10 -16.08 -30.39 10.29
C GLY A 10 -16.36 -28.89 10.41
N THR A 11 -17.07 -28.44 11.45
CA THR A 11 -17.41 -27.02 11.65
C THR A 11 -16.23 -26.25 12.22
N HIS A 12 -15.51 -26.84 13.19
CA HIS A 12 -14.29 -26.27 13.75
C HIS A 12 -13.19 -26.16 12.70
N GLN A 13 -12.99 -27.19 11.87
CA GLN A 13 -12.00 -27.13 10.81
C GLN A 13 -12.32 -26.07 9.74
N GLY A 14 -13.60 -25.86 9.41
CA GLY A 14 -14.02 -24.79 8.50
C GLY A 14 -13.73 -23.39 9.05
N ALA A 15 -14.03 -23.17 10.34
CA ALA A 15 -13.75 -21.91 11.03
C ALA A 15 -12.24 -21.63 11.12
N ASP A 16 -11.43 -22.65 11.42
CA ASP A 16 -9.97 -22.51 11.48
C ASP A 16 -9.37 -22.15 10.11
N LEU A 17 -9.90 -22.73 9.02
CA LEU A 17 -9.50 -22.39 7.66
C LEU A 17 -9.89 -20.97 7.27
N GLU A 18 -11.07 -20.49 7.68
CA GLU A 18 -11.51 -19.11 7.45
C GLU A 18 -10.62 -18.10 8.18
N VAL A 19 -10.27 -18.39 9.43
CA VAL A 19 -9.35 -17.58 10.24
C VAL A 19 -7.96 -17.54 9.61
N ALA A 20 -7.46 -18.68 9.13
CA ALA A 20 -6.17 -18.74 8.44
C ALA A 20 -6.18 -17.93 7.14
N ALA A 21 -7.25 -18.01 6.35
CA ALA A 21 -7.39 -17.25 5.12
C ALA A 21 -7.43 -15.73 5.38
N TRP A 22 -8.20 -15.28 6.38
CA TRP A 22 -8.21 -13.87 6.79
C TRP A 22 -6.88 -13.39 7.35
N THR A 23 -6.18 -14.23 8.11
CA THR A 23 -4.84 -13.92 8.62
C THR A 23 -3.89 -13.65 7.46
N ALA A 24 -3.87 -14.52 6.44
CA ALA A 24 -3.02 -14.34 5.27
C ALA A 24 -3.35 -13.06 4.47
N ILE A 25 -4.63 -12.69 4.38
CA ILE A 25 -5.06 -11.44 3.75
C ILE A 25 -4.53 -10.23 4.54
N LEU A 26 -4.70 -10.23 5.86
CA LEU A 26 -4.22 -9.15 6.72
C LEU A 26 -2.70 -9.04 6.69
N ASP A 27 -1.97 -10.17 6.70
CA ASP A 27 -0.51 -10.19 6.56
C ASP A 27 -0.07 -9.53 5.24
N ALA A 28 -0.74 -9.85 4.13
CA ALA A 28 -0.44 -9.27 2.82
C ALA A 28 -0.74 -7.76 2.77
N MET A 29 -1.83 -7.32 3.39
CA MET A 29 -2.20 -5.90 3.46
C MET A 29 -1.24 -5.11 4.37
N GLU A 30 -0.76 -5.70 5.46
CA GLU A 30 0.26 -5.12 6.33
C GLU A 30 1.59 -4.98 5.61
N ALA A 31 2.04 -6.01 4.90
CA ALA A 31 3.27 -5.95 4.10
C ALA A 31 3.18 -4.87 3.00
N ALA A 32 2.01 -4.70 2.38
CA ALA A 32 1.77 -3.62 1.43
C ALA A 32 1.83 -2.24 2.08
N ALA A 33 1.28 -2.09 3.30
CA ALA A 33 1.35 -0.84 4.06
C ALA A 33 2.79 -0.50 4.48
N ASP A 34 3.57 -1.49 4.94
CA ASP A 34 4.99 -1.33 5.26
C ASP A 34 5.79 -0.87 4.02
N HIS A 35 5.52 -1.48 2.87
CA HIS A 35 6.15 -1.09 1.61
C HIS A 35 5.78 0.34 1.19
N ALA A 36 4.51 0.73 1.31
CA ALA A 36 4.06 2.08 1.02
C ALA A 36 4.72 3.11 1.95
N GLU A 37 4.87 2.79 3.24
CA GLU A 37 5.56 3.65 4.20
C GLU A 37 7.05 3.81 3.86
N ALA A 38 7.72 2.73 3.45
CA ALA A 38 9.12 2.79 3.01
C ALA A 38 9.28 3.69 1.78
N LEU A 39 8.37 3.61 0.80
CA LEU A 39 8.36 4.47 -0.38
C LEU A 39 8.12 5.94 -0.05
N LEU A 40 7.28 6.24 0.95
CA LEU A 40 7.12 7.63 1.42
C LEU A 40 8.40 8.19 2.02
N GLY A 41 9.17 7.37 2.75
CA GLY A 41 10.46 7.77 3.32
C GLY A 41 11.58 7.90 2.29
N LYS A 42 11.55 7.08 1.24
CA LYS A 42 12.53 7.05 0.15
C LYS A 42 11.81 6.82 -1.17
N PRO A 43 11.36 7.88 -1.85
CA PRO A 43 10.63 7.75 -3.11
C PRO A 43 11.50 7.05 -4.15
N ASP A 44 11.02 5.94 -4.68
CA ASP A 44 11.57 5.32 -5.89
C ASP A 44 10.68 5.71 -7.08
N HIS A 45 11.32 6.12 -8.18
CA HIS A 45 10.64 6.53 -9.41
C HIS A 45 10.30 5.34 -10.33
N GLY A 46 10.76 4.13 -10.01
CA GLY A 46 10.66 2.96 -10.89
C GLY A 46 9.50 2.00 -10.64
N HIS A 47 8.87 2.00 -9.45
CA HIS A 47 7.93 0.94 -9.09
C HIS A 47 6.47 1.40 -9.12
N ARG A 48 5.74 1.03 -10.18
CA ARG A 48 4.26 0.99 -10.18
C ARG A 48 3.86 -0.47 -9.96
N GLY A 49 3.59 -0.83 -8.71
CA GLY A 49 3.13 -2.18 -8.41
C GLY A 49 1.71 -2.39 -8.93
N ASP A 50 1.45 -3.55 -9.54
CA ASP A 50 0.10 -3.98 -9.92
C ASP A 50 -0.61 -4.53 -8.67
N TRP A 51 -1.26 -3.63 -7.91
CA TRP A 51 -2.06 -4.05 -6.76
C TRP A 51 -3.36 -4.71 -7.22
N THR A 52 -3.59 -5.94 -6.77
CA THR A 52 -4.85 -6.67 -7.00
C THR A 52 -5.50 -6.96 -5.65
N PRO A 53 -6.78 -6.57 -5.43
CA PRO A 53 -7.47 -6.88 -4.20
C PRO A 53 -7.68 -8.39 -4.04
N ALA A 54 -7.33 -8.93 -2.88
CA ALA A 54 -7.58 -10.34 -2.57
C ALA A 54 -9.10 -10.60 -2.43
N GLY A 55 -9.57 -11.75 -2.90
CA GLY A 55 -10.93 -12.20 -2.62
C GLY A 55 -11.08 -12.53 -1.13
N VAL A 56 -12.13 -12.02 -0.50
CA VAL A 56 -12.42 -12.29 0.92
C VAL A 56 -13.24 -13.58 1.06
N PRO A 57 -12.86 -14.50 1.98
CA PRO A 57 -13.48 -15.82 2.10
C PRO A 57 -14.86 -15.82 2.78
N GLY A 58 -15.25 -14.71 3.41
CA GLY A 58 -16.42 -14.61 4.28
C GLY A 58 -16.41 -13.32 5.09
N PRO A 59 -17.25 -13.16 6.13
CA PRO A 59 -17.13 -12.05 7.08
C PRO A 59 -15.81 -12.12 7.85
N LEU A 60 -15.33 -10.98 8.36
CA LEU A 60 -14.12 -10.96 9.20
C LEU A 60 -14.38 -11.65 10.56
N PRO A 61 -13.58 -12.66 10.96
CA PRO A 61 -13.69 -13.27 12.28
C PRO A 61 -13.47 -12.26 13.40
N LEU A 62 -14.29 -12.31 14.46
CA LEU A 62 -14.26 -11.35 15.56
C LEU A 62 -12.88 -11.19 16.20
N GLN A 63 -12.13 -12.29 16.31
CA GLN A 63 -10.77 -12.30 16.87
C GLN A 63 -9.73 -11.55 16.03
N LEU A 64 -10.02 -11.28 14.74
CA LEU A 64 -9.17 -10.49 13.86
C LEU A 64 -9.66 -9.04 13.70
N GLN A 65 -10.77 -8.68 14.36
CA GLN A 65 -11.38 -7.35 14.23
C GLN A 65 -10.45 -6.24 14.69
N GLU A 66 -9.85 -6.38 15.88
CA GLU A 66 -8.92 -5.37 16.42
C GLU A 66 -7.74 -5.12 15.46
N ARG A 67 -7.16 -6.20 14.94
CA ARG A 67 -6.06 -6.13 13.99
C ARG A 67 -6.45 -5.41 12.71
N ALA A 68 -7.62 -5.73 12.14
CA ALA A 68 -8.12 -5.07 10.94
C ALA A 68 -8.40 -3.58 11.16
N LEU A 69 -8.91 -3.19 12.33
CA LEU A 69 -9.13 -1.79 12.68
C LEU A 69 -7.81 -1.01 12.77
N LEU A 70 -6.81 -1.55 13.48
CA LEU A 70 -5.48 -0.94 13.58
C LEU A 70 -4.80 -0.78 12.21
N LEU A 71 -4.96 -1.77 11.33
CA LEU A 71 -4.47 -1.69 9.95
C LEU A 71 -5.21 -0.61 9.15
N GLY A 72 -6.53 -0.48 9.33
CA GLY A 72 -7.34 0.57 8.71
C GLY A 72 -6.87 1.97 9.11
N ASP A 73 -6.73 2.22 10.41
CA ASP A 73 -6.23 3.50 10.94
C ASP A 73 -4.84 3.84 10.36
N ARG A 74 -3.95 2.84 10.29
CA ARG A 74 -2.61 3.01 9.69
C ARG A 74 -2.69 3.36 8.20
N GLN A 75 -3.58 2.71 7.45
CA GLN A 75 -3.77 2.99 6.03
C GLN A 75 -4.32 4.40 5.80
N GLU A 76 -5.26 4.87 6.61
CA GLU A 76 -5.77 6.25 6.56
C GLU A 76 -4.67 7.28 6.80
N ASP A 77 -3.81 7.04 7.79
CA ASP A 77 -2.66 7.89 8.07
C ASP A 77 -1.64 7.92 6.93
N LEU A 78 -1.40 6.78 6.27
CA LEU A 78 -0.53 6.71 5.09
C LEU A 78 -1.11 7.48 3.90
N VAL A 79 -2.42 7.36 3.65
CA VAL A 79 -3.11 8.13 2.60
C VAL A 79 -2.97 9.63 2.85
N ARG A 80 -3.19 10.07 4.09
CA ARG A 80 -3.03 11.49 4.47
C ARG A 80 -1.60 11.99 4.21
N ARG A 81 -0.59 11.25 4.66
CA ARG A 81 0.83 11.59 4.44
C ARG A 81 1.21 11.62 2.95
N LEU A 82 0.64 10.72 2.16
CA LEU A 82 0.85 10.68 0.72
C LEU A 82 0.30 11.92 0.01
N GLU A 83 -0.93 12.34 0.35
CA GLU A 83 -1.51 13.57 -0.21
C GLU A 83 -0.71 14.82 0.19
N GLU A 84 -0.23 14.89 1.43
CA GLU A 84 0.66 15.97 1.87
C GLU A 84 1.96 16.03 1.05
N ALA A 85 2.61 14.88 0.83
CA ALA A 85 3.81 14.78 0.01
C ALA A 85 3.55 15.18 -1.46
N ARG A 86 2.40 14.78 -2.01
CA ARG A 86 1.97 15.16 -3.36
C ARG A 86 1.77 16.67 -3.48
N MET A 87 1.06 17.29 -2.55
CA MET A 87 0.86 18.75 -2.52
C MET A 87 2.17 19.52 -2.37
N SER A 88 3.12 19.00 -1.58
CA SER A 88 4.47 19.58 -1.47
C SER A 88 5.22 19.54 -2.80
N THR A 89 5.23 18.38 -3.46
CA THR A 89 5.87 18.17 -4.76
C THR A 89 5.28 19.09 -5.83
N GLN A 90 3.95 19.23 -5.87
CA GLN A 90 3.29 20.14 -6.83
C GLN A 90 3.71 21.59 -6.64
N ARG A 91 3.83 22.05 -5.38
CA ARG A 91 4.32 23.42 -5.08
C ARG A 91 5.76 23.62 -5.54
N GLN A 92 6.62 22.63 -5.33
CA GLN A 92 8.02 22.67 -5.80
C GLN A 92 8.09 22.75 -7.33
N LEU A 93 7.32 21.93 -8.04
CA LEU A 93 7.27 21.97 -9.50
C LEU A 93 6.77 23.31 -10.03
N ASN A 94 5.72 23.87 -9.41
CA ASN A 94 5.22 25.19 -9.78
C ASN A 94 6.29 26.28 -9.59
N ALA A 95 7.05 26.25 -8.48
CA ALA A 95 8.13 27.19 -8.22
C ALA A 95 9.29 27.06 -9.22
N VAL A 96 9.65 25.83 -9.62
CA VAL A 96 10.66 25.60 -10.68
C VAL A 96 10.16 26.13 -12.03
N SER A 97 8.89 25.90 -12.35
CA SER A 97 8.29 26.36 -13.61
C SER A 97 8.13 27.89 -13.70
N SER A 98 8.07 28.59 -12.56
CA SER A 98 7.90 30.05 -12.53
C SER A 98 9.23 30.82 -12.60
N VAL A 99 10.38 30.13 -12.72
CA VAL A 99 11.68 30.77 -12.96
C VAL A 99 11.81 31.09 -14.45
N PRO A 100 11.86 32.38 -14.85
CA PRO A 100 12.09 32.76 -16.24
C PRO A 100 13.47 32.26 -16.71
N GLY A 101 13.53 31.62 -17.89
CA GLY A 101 14.76 31.05 -18.47
C GLY A 101 14.92 29.53 -18.39
N VAL A 102 14.02 28.81 -17.68
CA VAL A 102 14.00 27.32 -17.66
C VAL A 102 12.98 26.73 -18.66
N GLY A 103 12.13 27.58 -19.26
CA GLY A 103 11.17 27.22 -20.30
C GLY A 103 11.40 27.89 -21.66
N GLU A 104 12.41 28.76 -21.77
CA GLU A 104 12.83 29.28 -23.06
C GLU A 104 13.96 28.39 -23.56
N ALA A 105 13.71 27.64 -24.62
CA ALA A 105 14.77 27.05 -25.45
C ALA A 105 15.54 28.19 -26.15
N SER A 106 16.12 29.11 -25.39
CA SER A 106 17.04 30.11 -25.90
C SER A 106 18.41 29.46 -25.96
N ALA A 107 18.62 28.76 -27.07
CA ALA A 107 19.89 28.27 -27.59
C ALA A 107 20.89 27.77 -26.53
N ALA A 108 20.85 26.47 -26.24
CA ALA A 108 22.03 25.78 -25.75
C ALA A 108 23.12 25.89 -26.84
N VAL A 109 23.94 26.93 -26.76
CA VAL A 109 25.13 27.10 -27.58
C VAL A 109 26.15 26.10 -27.07
N TYR A 110 26.35 25.01 -27.81
CA TYR A 110 27.52 24.15 -27.64
C TYR A 110 28.74 24.95 -28.10
N LEU A 111 29.46 25.53 -27.14
CA LEU A 111 30.78 26.10 -27.36
C LEU A 111 31.78 24.92 -27.39
N ASP A 112 32.05 24.40 -28.59
CA ASP A 112 33.18 23.49 -28.81
C ASP A 112 34.46 24.31 -28.72
N ILE A 113 35.11 24.23 -27.55
CA ILE A 113 36.49 24.72 -27.38
C ILE A 113 37.40 23.57 -27.79
N THR A 114 37.66 23.49 -29.09
CA THR A 114 38.84 22.80 -29.61
C THR A 114 39.56 23.75 -30.55
N GLY A 115 40.73 24.22 -30.08
CA GLY A 115 41.67 25.07 -30.82
C GLY A 115 42.58 24.29 -31.75
#